data_AF-A0A965AKK1-F1
#
_entry.id   AF-A0A965AKK1-F1
#
_cell.length_a   1.000
_cell.length_b   1.000
_cell.length_c   1.000
_cell.angle_alpha   90.00
_cell.angle_beta   90.00
_cell.angle_gamma   90.00
#
_symmetry.space_group_name_H-M   'P 1'
#
loop_
_entity.id
_entity.type
_entity.pdbx_description
1 polymer ?
#
loop_
_entity_poly.entity_id
_entity_poly.type
_entity_poly.pdbx_seq_one_letter_code
_entity_poly.pdbx_strand_id
1 'polypeptide(L)'
;MVDASLSHSEPASARRLDMPALAAGHRGALLAAADGTFEALAHPAAVRRISDGLVPMVCHAPATARRLNTSPFPALDLLELYAFVRPARFCRPTPSGLADALELPPPDGLEDEARLLQLASGVLLTDLIRMEPGRDRDLVAETARMMEAGKWSWTPLVLRALAAEVPPAFDGLANRALEVWRRLPEWSEFAPEGQPGNIPVTSDEARARLADLVGDDAEDRPQQ
;
A
#
# COMPACT_ATOMS: atom_id res chain seq x y z
N MET A 1 -30.33 -11.48 8.08
CA MET A 1 -29.84 -12.06 6.83
C MET A 1 -29.84 -10.94 5.82
N VAL A 2 -28.78 -10.13 5.81
CA VAL A 2 -28.66 -8.94 4.96
C VAL A 2 -27.72 -9.33 3.84
N ASP A 3 -28.28 -9.36 2.64
CA ASP A 3 -27.62 -9.78 1.40
C ASP A 3 -26.60 -8.71 1.01
N ALA A 4 -25.32 -9.02 1.20
CA ALA A 4 -24.21 -8.17 0.79
C ALA A 4 -23.93 -8.46 -0.70
N SER A 5 -24.73 -7.86 -1.57
CA SER A 5 -24.44 -7.83 -3.00
C SER A 5 -23.20 -6.98 -3.25
N LEU A 6 -22.03 -7.63 -3.19
CA LEU A 6 -20.78 -7.10 -3.71
C LEU A 6 -20.99 -6.87 -5.21
N SER A 7 -21.11 -5.61 -5.61
CA SER A 7 -21.10 -5.19 -7.00
C SER A 7 -19.75 -5.61 -7.60
N HIS A 8 -19.76 -6.70 -8.37
CA HIS A 8 -18.63 -7.11 -9.18
C HIS A 8 -18.50 -6.09 -10.30
N SER A 9 -17.62 -5.10 -10.13
CA SER A 9 -17.22 -4.24 -11.23
C SER A 9 -16.53 -5.13 -12.26
N GLU A 10 -17.11 -5.25 -13.46
CA GLU A 10 -16.42 -5.92 -14.56
C GLU A 10 -15.02 -5.30 -14.74
N PRO A 11 -13.97 -6.11 -14.95
CA PRO A 11 -12.65 -5.58 -15.23
C PRO A 11 -12.70 -4.95 -16.61
N ALA A 12 -13.01 -3.66 -16.65
CA ALA A 12 -12.79 -2.85 -17.84
C ALA A 12 -11.37 -3.13 -18.34
N SER A 13 -11.24 -3.44 -19.63
CA SER A 13 -10.00 -3.91 -20.24
C SER A 13 -8.86 -2.95 -19.92
N ALA A 14 -8.05 -3.27 -18.91
CA ALA A 14 -6.91 -2.45 -18.54
C ALA A 14 -5.91 -2.51 -19.71
N ARG A 15 -5.55 -1.34 -20.23
CA ARG A 15 -4.60 -1.26 -21.33
C ARG A 15 -3.21 -1.59 -20.80
N ARG A 16 -2.49 -2.46 -21.49
CA ARG A 16 -1.08 -2.75 -21.16
C ARG A 16 -0.27 -1.46 -21.12
N LEU A 17 0.71 -1.40 -20.23
CA LEU A 17 1.70 -0.33 -20.23
C LEU A 17 2.78 -0.66 -21.27
N ASP A 18 2.88 0.17 -22.31
CA ASP A 18 3.86 0.02 -23.40
C ASP A 18 5.27 0.44 -22.93
N MET A 19 5.83 -0.34 -22.01
CA MET A 19 7.17 -0.18 -21.43
C MET A 19 7.91 -1.53 -21.47
N PRO A 20 9.26 -1.53 -21.48
CA PRO A 20 10.01 -2.78 -21.51
C PRO A 20 9.72 -3.66 -20.28
N ALA A 21 9.52 -4.96 -20.47
CA ALA A 21 9.33 -5.93 -19.37
C ALA A 21 10.26 -7.12 -19.54
N LEU A 22 10.89 -7.57 -18.45
CA LEU A 22 11.86 -8.65 -18.47
C LEU A 22 11.39 -9.82 -17.59
N ALA A 23 11.11 -10.95 -18.23
CA ALA A 23 10.89 -12.22 -17.56
C ALA A 23 12.19 -13.03 -17.54
N ALA A 24 12.66 -13.44 -16.36
CA ALA A 24 13.91 -14.16 -16.20
C ALA A 24 13.65 -15.63 -15.81
N GLY A 25 13.90 -16.53 -16.76
CA GLY A 25 13.81 -17.97 -16.57
C GLY A 25 15.14 -18.62 -16.19
N HIS A 26 15.13 -19.94 -16.04
CA HIS A 26 16.33 -20.71 -15.69
C HIS A 26 17.38 -20.75 -16.82
N ARG A 27 16.93 -20.80 -18.09
CA ARG A 27 17.80 -20.97 -19.27
C ARG A 27 18.06 -19.68 -20.04
N GLY A 28 17.47 -18.57 -19.64
CA GLY A 28 17.55 -17.30 -20.34
C GLY A 28 16.52 -16.31 -19.78
N ALA A 29 16.35 -15.21 -20.51
CA ALA A 29 15.35 -14.20 -20.23
C ALA A 29 14.60 -13.85 -21.51
N LEU A 30 13.42 -13.26 -21.36
CA LEU A 30 12.65 -12.70 -22.45
C LEU A 30 12.38 -11.22 -22.16
N LEU A 31 12.74 -10.36 -23.11
CA LEU A 31 12.45 -8.94 -23.07
C LEU A 31 11.23 -8.67 -23.96
N ALA A 32 10.13 -8.22 -23.38
CA ALA A 32 9.06 -7.57 -24.13
C ALA A 32 9.42 -6.09 -24.33
N ALA A 33 9.36 -5.61 -25.55
CA ALA A 33 9.55 -4.21 -25.88
C ALA A 33 8.24 -3.41 -25.76
N ALA A 34 8.35 -2.07 -25.78
CA ALA A 34 7.19 -1.18 -25.71
C ALA A 34 6.24 -1.33 -26.91
N ASP A 35 6.74 -1.72 -28.08
CA ASP A 35 5.93 -1.99 -29.27
C ASP A 35 5.20 -3.35 -29.20
N GLY A 36 5.49 -4.17 -28.20
CA GLY A 36 4.90 -5.50 -28.02
C GLY A 36 5.64 -6.62 -28.74
N THR A 37 6.82 -6.36 -29.32
CA THR A 37 7.72 -7.40 -29.80
C THR A 37 8.44 -8.08 -28.63
N PHE A 38 8.90 -9.31 -28.86
CA PHE A 38 9.63 -10.10 -27.87
C PHE A 38 11.01 -10.48 -28.37
N GLU A 39 11.99 -10.43 -27.48
CA GLU A 39 13.36 -10.82 -27.75
C GLU A 39 13.82 -11.82 -26.68
N ALA A 40 14.18 -13.03 -27.13
CA ALA A 40 14.83 -14.00 -26.26
C ALA A 40 16.31 -13.66 -26.08
N LEU A 41 16.74 -13.59 -24.82
CA LEU A 41 18.09 -13.17 -24.44
C LEU A 41 18.74 -14.24 -23.57
N ALA A 42 20.01 -14.51 -23.81
CA ALA A 42 20.85 -15.14 -22.78
C ALA A 42 21.04 -14.17 -21.60
N HIS A 43 21.24 -14.68 -20.38
CA HIS A 43 21.41 -13.82 -19.19
C HIS A 43 22.50 -12.74 -19.37
N PRO A 44 23.70 -13.03 -19.92
CA PRO A 44 24.71 -11.99 -20.13
C PRO A 44 24.25 -10.87 -21.09
N ALA A 45 23.42 -11.20 -22.08
CA ALA A 45 22.87 -10.21 -23.01
C ALA A 45 21.81 -9.33 -22.32
N ALA A 46 20.95 -9.91 -21.49
CA ALA A 46 19.99 -9.15 -20.68
C ALA A 46 20.71 -8.23 -19.68
N VAL A 47 21.74 -8.72 -18.99
CA VAL A 47 22.57 -7.90 -18.10
C VAL A 47 23.25 -6.76 -18.86
N ARG A 48 23.76 -7.03 -20.07
CA ARG A 48 24.36 -5.97 -20.90
C ARG A 48 23.35 -4.89 -21.27
N ARG A 49 22.12 -5.25 -21.67
CA ARG A 49 21.05 -4.27 -21.94
C ARG A 49 20.75 -3.39 -20.72
N ILE A 50 20.69 -3.99 -19.53
CA ILE A 50 20.49 -3.27 -18.26
C ILE A 50 21.65 -2.30 -18.00
N SER A 51 22.88 -2.76 -18.14
CA SER A 51 24.07 -1.91 -17.99
C SER A 51 24.14 -0.77 -19.02
N ASP A 52 23.62 -0.98 -20.22
CA ASP A 52 23.51 0.02 -21.28
C ASP A 52 22.34 1.02 -21.06
N GLY A 53 21.61 0.90 -19.95
CA GLY A 53 20.60 1.86 -19.52
C GLY A 53 19.14 1.38 -19.61
N LEU A 54 18.89 0.12 -19.94
CA LEU A 54 17.53 -0.44 -19.89
C LEU A 54 17.02 -0.48 -18.44
N VAL A 55 15.86 0.12 -18.20
CA VAL A 55 15.11 0.02 -16.94
C VAL A 55 13.83 -0.79 -17.19
N PRO A 56 13.84 -2.11 -17.00
CA PRO A 56 12.69 -2.95 -17.31
C PRO A 56 11.71 -3.04 -16.15
N MET A 57 10.45 -3.34 -16.48
CA MET A 57 9.49 -3.91 -15.54
C MET A 57 9.88 -5.34 -15.18
N VAL A 58 9.83 -5.67 -13.90
CA VAL A 58 10.16 -7.00 -13.37
C VAL A 58 9.17 -7.37 -12.26
N CYS A 59 9.01 -8.66 -11.98
CA CYS A 59 8.38 -9.11 -10.75
C CYS A 59 9.47 -9.57 -9.79
N HIS A 60 9.62 -8.86 -8.66
CA HIS A 60 10.63 -9.13 -7.64
C HIS A 60 12.07 -8.90 -8.12
N ALA A 61 12.50 -7.64 -8.19
CA ALA A 61 13.81 -7.22 -8.67
C ALA A 61 15.00 -7.95 -8.00
N PRO A 62 15.04 -8.16 -6.66
CA PRO A 62 16.09 -8.98 -6.04
C PRO A 62 16.14 -10.43 -6.56
N ALA A 63 15.00 -11.07 -6.79
CA ALA A 63 14.95 -12.43 -7.34
C ALA A 63 15.37 -12.44 -8.82
N THR A 64 14.95 -11.43 -9.59
CA THR A 64 15.39 -11.24 -10.98
C THR A 64 16.91 -11.06 -11.09
N ALA A 65 17.50 -10.19 -10.26
CA ALA A 65 18.95 -9.98 -10.24
C ALA A 65 19.73 -11.25 -9.91
N ARG A 66 19.27 -12.02 -8.91
CA ARG A 66 19.84 -13.34 -8.59
C ARG A 66 19.70 -14.32 -9.76
N ARG A 67 18.56 -14.34 -10.44
CA ARG A 67 18.32 -15.23 -11.60
C ARG A 67 19.25 -14.91 -12.77
N LEU A 68 19.51 -13.63 -13.00
CA LEU A 68 20.42 -13.13 -14.04
C LEU A 68 21.90 -13.19 -13.63
N ASN A 69 22.20 -13.60 -12.39
CA ASN A 69 23.53 -13.60 -11.80
C ASN A 69 24.24 -12.23 -11.90
N THR A 70 23.54 -11.17 -11.48
CA THR A 70 24.04 -9.80 -11.50
C THR A 70 23.76 -9.06 -10.18
N SER A 71 24.43 -7.94 -9.98
CA SER A 71 24.13 -7.01 -8.88
C SER A 71 22.73 -6.41 -9.03
N PRO A 72 22.11 -5.91 -7.94
CA PRO A 72 20.86 -5.14 -8.04
C PRO A 72 20.97 -4.02 -9.07
N PHE A 73 19.90 -3.81 -9.83
CA PHE A 73 19.84 -2.85 -10.92
C PHE A 73 18.53 -2.04 -10.86
N PRO A 74 18.48 -0.83 -11.46
CA PRO A 74 17.25 -0.05 -11.53
C PRO A 74 16.17 -0.79 -12.31
N ALA A 75 14.99 -0.95 -11.72
CA ALA A 75 13.86 -1.64 -12.34
C ALA A 75 12.53 -1.03 -11.87
N LEU A 76 11.50 -1.22 -12.66
CA LEU A 76 10.12 -0.99 -12.26
C LEU A 76 9.58 -2.28 -11.64
N ASP A 77 9.77 -2.48 -10.34
CA ASP A 77 9.33 -3.71 -9.67
C ASP A 77 7.81 -3.68 -9.44
N LEU A 78 7.10 -4.62 -10.06
CA LEU A 78 5.65 -4.74 -9.98
C LEU A 78 5.15 -5.02 -8.56
N LEU A 79 5.95 -5.67 -7.72
CA LEU A 79 5.54 -5.93 -6.33
C LEU A 79 5.55 -4.66 -5.49
N GLU A 80 6.44 -3.71 -5.80
CA GLU A 80 6.44 -2.39 -5.15
C GLU A 80 5.19 -1.59 -5.57
N LEU A 81 4.87 -1.58 -6.87
CA LEU A 81 3.65 -0.92 -7.35
C LEU A 81 2.40 -1.58 -6.75
N TYR A 82 2.33 -2.91 -6.73
CA TYR A 82 1.23 -3.64 -6.13
C TYR A 82 1.06 -3.27 -4.64
N ALA A 83 2.15 -3.28 -3.86
CA ALA A 83 2.10 -2.94 -2.44
C ALA A 83 1.64 -1.49 -2.20
N PHE A 84 1.99 -0.57 -3.11
CA PHE A 84 1.54 0.82 -3.04
C PHE A 84 0.05 0.97 -3.37
N VAL A 85 -0.41 0.37 -4.47
CA VAL A 85 -1.79 0.52 -4.96
C VAL A 85 -2.79 -0.29 -4.13
N ARG A 86 -2.39 -1.49 -3.68
CA ARG A 86 -3.21 -2.43 -2.92
C ARG A 86 -2.56 -2.71 -1.55
N PRO A 87 -2.48 -1.70 -0.67
CA PRO A 87 -1.80 -1.86 0.62
C PRO A 87 -2.49 -2.93 1.47
N ALA A 88 -1.69 -3.70 2.21
CA ALA A 88 -2.14 -4.79 3.08
C ALA A 88 -2.96 -5.89 2.37
N ARG A 89 -2.78 -6.08 1.05
CA ARG A 89 -3.31 -7.23 0.30
C ARG A 89 -2.20 -8.25 0.06
N PHE A 90 -2.53 -9.54 0.20
CA PHE A 90 -1.58 -10.62 -0.02
C PHE A 90 -1.30 -10.82 -1.51
N CYS A 91 -0.02 -10.96 -1.88
CA CYS A 91 0.42 -11.34 -3.22
C CYS A 91 1.68 -12.21 -3.10
N ARG A 92 1.69 -13.37 -3.78
CA ARG A 92 2.91 -14.19 -3.84
C ARG A 92 3.93 -13.46 -4.73
N PRO A 93 5.23 -13.42 -4.39
CA PRO A 93 6.21 -12.61 -5.09
C PRO A 93 6.71 -13.29 -6.38
N THR A 94 5.78 -13.63 -7.26
CA THR A 94 5.99 -14.35 -8.53
C THR A 94 5.01 -13.84 -9.58
N PRO A 95 5.31 -13.93 -10.89
CA PRO A 95 4.36 -13.58 -11.94
C PRO A 95 3.01 -14.27 -11.78
N SER A 96 2.96 -15.60 -11.56
CA SER A 96 1.70 -16.31 -11.33
C SER A 96 0.96 -15.82 -10.07
N GLY A 97 1.70 -15.48 -9.01
CA GLY A 97 1.14 -14.87 -7.80
C GLY A 97 0.50 -13.50 -8.03
N LEU A 98 1.14 -12.68 -8.88
CA LEU A 98 0.61 -11.39 -9.28
C LEU A 98 -0.62 -11.56 -10.18
N ALA A 99 -0.62 -12.55 -11.08
CA ALA A 99 -1.79 -12.90 -11.89
C ALA A 99 -2.98 -13.25 -11.00
N ASP A 100 -2.80 -14.15 -10.03
CA ASP A 100 -3.87 -14.51 -9.09
C ASP A 100 -4.39 -13.29 -8.32
N ALA A 101 -3.47 -12.45 -7.80
CA ALA A 101 -3.81 -11.29 -6.99
C ALA A 101 -4.51 -10.17 -7.78
N LEU A 102 -4.41 -10.18 -9.11
CA LEU A 102 -5.05 -9.26 -10.03
C LEU A 102 -6.17 -9.90 -10.85
N GLU A 103 -6.51 -11.16 -10.58
CA GLU A 103 -7.51 -11.95 -11.32
C GLU A 103 -7.23 -11.99 -12.84
N LEU A 104 -5.95 -12.08 -13.20
CA LEU A 104 -5.48 -12.21 -14.59
C LEU A 104 -5.21 -13.67 -14.94
N PRO A 105 -5.25 -14.05 -16.24
CA PRO A 105 -4.85 -15.39 -16.67
C PRO A 105 -3.43 -15.73 -16.19
N PRO A 106 -3.21 -16.95 -15.66
CA PRO A 106 -1.89 -17.37 -15.24
C PRO A 106 -0.95 -17.45 -16.45
N PRO A 107 0.31 -17.02 -16.31
CA PRO A 107 1.25 -17.05 -17.42
C PRO A 107 1.74 -18.48 -17.71
N ASP A 108 1.84 -18.85 -18.99
CA ASP A 108 2.48 -20.09 -19.44
C ASP A 108 3.82 -19.81 -20.14
N GLY A 109 4.87 -19.65 -19.33
CA GLY A 109 6.23 -19.39 -19.81
C GLY A 109 6.58 -17.90 -19.91
N LEU A 110 7.79 -17.62 -20.40
CA LEU A 110 8.40 -16.28 -20.30
C LEU A 110 7.69 -15.21 -21.12
N GLU A 111 7.04 -15.57 -22.23
CA GLU A 111 6.32 -14.61 -23.08
C GLU A 111 5.08 -14.09 -22.36
N ASP A 112 4.30 -15.00 -21.81
CA ASP A 112 3.14 -14.67 -20.99
C ASP A 112 3.54 -13.95 -19.71
N GLU A 113 4.65 -14.34 -19.06
CA GLU A 113 5.16 -13.61 -17.90
C GLU A 113 5.49 -12.15 -18.26
N ALA A 114 6.26 -11.90 -19.33
CA ALA A 114 6.64 -10.54 -19.71
C ALA A 114 5.40 -9.70 -20.12
N ARG A 115 4.46 -10.31 -20.84
CA ARG A 115 3.18 -9.68 -21.20
C ARG A 115 2.33 -9.37 -19.97
N LEU A 116 2.27 -10.29 -19.03
CA LEU A 116 1.57 -10.13 -17.76
C LEU A 116 2.11 -8.93 -16.98
N LEU A 117 3.42 -8.71 -16.95
CA LEU A 117 3.99 -7.52 -16.27
C LEU A 117 3.48 -6.21 -16.89
N GLN A 118 3.40 -6.12 -18.22
CA GLN A 118 2.84 -4.93 -18.90
C GLN A 118 1.35 -4.75 -18.59
N LEU A 119 0.58 -5.84 -18.58
CA LEU A 119 -0.85 -5.83 -18.26
C LEU A 119 -1.12 -5.48 -16.80
N ALA A 120 -0.43 -6.12 -15.86
CA ALA A 120 -0.54 -5.91 -14.42
C ALA A 120 -0.24 -4.45 -14.05
N SER A 121 0.79 -3.86 -14.66
CA SER A 121 1.10 -2.43 -14.51
C SER A 121 -0.08 -1.55 -14.93
N GLY A 122 -0.68 -1.87 -16.08
CA GLY A 122 -1.85 -1.18 -16.61
C GLY A 122 -3.06 -1.27 -15.68
N VAL A 123 -3.33 -2.46 -15.12
CA VAL A 123 -4.40 -2.69 -14.13
C VAL A 123 -4.18 -1.81 -12.90
N LEU A 124 -2.99 -1.88 -12.30
CA LEU A 124 -2.66 -1.16 -11.07
C LEU A 124 -2.71 0.37 -11.26
N LEU A 125 -2.22 0.89 -12.40
CA LEU A 125 -2.33 2.32 -12.69
C LEU A 125 -3.78 2.74 -13.01
N THR A 126 -4.57 1.86 -13.62
CA THR A 126 -6.01 2.10 -13.86
C THR A 126 -6.78 2.17 -12.54
N ASP A 127 -6.44 1.33 -11.55
CA ASP A 127 -7.02 1.40 -10.19
C ASP A 127 -6.78 2.79 -9.59
N LEU A 128 -5.58 3.36 -9.75
CA LEU A 128 -5.26 4.72 -9.28
C LEU A 128 -6.03 5.81 -10.04
N ILE A 129 -6.16 5.70 -11.37
CA ILE A 129 -6.93 6.65 -12.20
C ILE A 129 -8.40 6.70 -11.75
N ARG A 130 -8.94 5.55 -11.35
CA ARG A 130 -10.35 5.39 -10.93
C ARG A 130 -10.62 5.74 -9.48
N MET A 131 -9.60 6.12 -8.71
CA MET A 131 -9.83 6.55 -7.34
C MET A 131 -10.73 7.77 -7.32
N GLU A 132 -11.86 7.68 -6.64
CA GLU A 132 -12.75 8.82 -6.45
C GLU A 132 -12.04 9.95 -5.69
N PRO A 133 -12.35 11.22 -5.99
CA PRO A 133 -11.84 12.34 -5.21
C PRO A 133 -12.21 12.19 -3.73
N GLY A 134 -11.24 12.41 -2.86
CA GLY A 134 -11.45 12.32 -1.42
C GLY A 134 -10.16 12.04 -0.67
N ARG A 135 -10.30 11.94 0.67
CA ARG A 135 -9.18 11.85 1.60
C ARG A 135 -8.20 10.71 1.28
N ASP A 136 -8.69 9.56 0.84
CA ASP A 136 -7.82 8.43 0.50
C ASP A 136 -6.97 8.70 -0.75
N ARG A 137 -7.54 9.36 -1.76
CA ARG A 137 -6.80 9.79 -2.95
C ARG A 137 -5.75 10.85 -2.60
N ASP A 138 -6.09 11.79 -1.72
CA ASP A 138 -5.15 12.81 -1.24
C ASP A 138 -3.96 12.18 -0.52
N LEU A 139 -4.23 11.22 0.38
CA LEU A 139 -3.18 10.47 1.10
C LEU A 139 -2.29 9.67 0.15
N VAL A 140 -2.85 9.02 -0.87
CA VAL A 140 -2.08 8.30 -1.89
C VAL A 140 -1.20 9.28 -2.69
N ALA A 141 -1.73 10.44 -3.07
CA ALA A 141 -0.95 11.46 -3.78
C ALA A 141 0.18 12.06 -2.93
N GLU A 142 -0.07 12.34 -1.65
CA GLU A 142 0.97 12.77 -0.70
C GLU A 142 2.04 11.69 -0.51
N THR A 143 1.64 10.42 -0.37
CA THR A 143 2.58 9.29 -0.25
C THR A 143 3.45 9.18 -1.49
N ALA A 144 2.87 9.28 -2.70
CA ALA A 144 3.61 9.28 -3.95
C ALA A 144 4.64 10.41 -4.01
N ARG A 145 4.28 11.65 -3.62
CA ARG A 145 5.22 12.79 -3.56
C ARG A 145 6.38 12.56 -2.59
N MET A 146 6.14 11.92 -1.44
CA MET A 146 7.22 11.56 -0.51
C MET A 146 8.14 10.48 -1.11
N MET A 147 7.58 9.49 -1.79
CA MET A 147 8.37 8.45 -2.47
C MET A 147 9.19 9.00 -3.64
N GLU A 148 8.77 10.12 -4.25
CA GLU A 148 9.56 10.86 -5.25
C GLU A 148 10.91 11.31 -4.67
N ALA A 149 10.90 11.87 -3.46
CA ALA A 149 12.12 12.27 -2.76
C ALA A 149 13.02 11.06 -2.46
N GLY A 150 12.41 9.89 -2.24
CA GLY A 150 13.09 8.59 -2.13
C GLY A 150 13.54 7.98 -3.46
N LYS A 151 13.33 8.66 -4.60
CA LYS A 151 13.66 8.21 -5.96
C LYS A 151 13.00 6.89 -6.35
N TRP A 152 11.80 6.62 -5.82
CA TRP A 152 11.06 5.42 -6.21
C TRP A 152 10.65 5.46 -7.68
N SER A 153 11.00 4.42 -8.44
CA SER A 153 10.96 4.44 -9.91
C SER A 153 9.54 4.54 -10.50
N TRP A 154 8.51 4.11 -9.77
CA TRP A 154 7.11 4.21 -10.20
C TRP A 154 6.50 5.59 -10.04
N THR A 155 7.12 6.46 -9.24
CA THR A 155 6.52 7.74 -8.84
C THR A 155 6.02 8.60 -10.00
N PRO A 156 6.78 8.79 -11.11
CA PRO A 156 6.29 9.61 -12.23
C PRO A 156 5.02 9.07 -12.86
N LEU A 157 4.88 7.74 -12.95
CA LEU A 157 3.71 7.07 -13.52
C LEU A 157 2.52 7.11 -12.56
N VAL A 158 2.76 6.90 -11.26
CA VAL A 158 1.76 6.98 -10.20
C VAL A 158 1.18 8.39 -10.10
N LEU A 159 2.03 9.44 -10.05
CA LEU A 159 1.57 10.82 -10.00
C LEU A 159 0.79 11.21 -11.25
N ARG A 160 1.22 10.74 -12.44
CA ARG A 160 0.49 10.94 -13.68
C ARG A 160 -0.88 10.24 -13.66
N ALA A 161 -0.96 9.02 -13.15
CA ALA A 161 -2.22 8.29 -13.01
C ALA A 161 -3.18 9.02 -12.07
N LEU A 162 -2.69 9.52 -10.94
CA LEU A 162 -3.47 10.30 -9.98
C LEU A 162 -3.88 11.68 -10.49
N ALA A 163 -3.15 12.25 -11.45
CA ALA A 163 -3.46 13.53 -12.08
C ALA A 163 -4.37 13.40 -13.33
N ALA A 164 -4.70 12.16 -13.75
CA ALA A 164 -5.42 11.90 -14.98
C ALA A 164 -6.88 12.43 -15.00
N GLU A 165 -7.39 12.97 -13.89
CA GLU A 165 -8.41 14.02 -13.87
C GLU A 165 -8.37 14.77 -12.51
N VAL A 166 -8.32 16.12 -12.60
CA VAL A 166 -8.24 17.20 -11.57
C VAL A 166 -6.84 17.71 -11.16
N PRO A 167 -6.51 18.99 -11.49
CA PRO A 167 -5.52 19.83 -10.79
C PRO A 167 -6.21 21.01 -10.03
N PRO A 168 -5.49 21.88 -9.28
CA PRO A 168 -4.76 21.65 -8.03
C PRO A 168 -5.26 22.57 -6.88
N ALA A 169 -4.91 22.27 -5.63
CA ALA A 169 -4.40 23.23 -4.63
C ALA A 169 -3.92 22.47 -3.40
N PHE A 170 -2.64 22.65 -3.05
CA PHE A 170 -2.04 22.09 -1.84
C PHE A 170 -1.88 23.22 -0.84
N ASP A 171 -2.76 23.26 0.17
CA ASP A 171 -2.60 24.10 1.34
C ASP A 171 -2.18 23.22 2.52
N GLY A 172 -0.90 23.31 2.89
CA GLY A 172 -0.45 22.95 4.23
C GLY A 172 0.44 21.71 4.33
N LEU A 173 1.67 21.96 4.79
CA LEU A 173 2.67 20.97 5.20
C LEU A 173 2.19 20.23 6.47
N ALA A 174 1.57 19.06 6.31
CA ALA A 174 1.42 18.10 7.40
C ALA A 174 1.56 16.68 6.84
N ASN A 175 2.78 16.12 6.93
CA ASN A 175 3.14 14.74 6.59
C ASN A 175 2.31 13.73 7.41
N ARG A 176 1.05 13.49 7.03
CA ARG A 176 0.14 12.52 7.68
C ARG A 176 -0.09 11.26 6.83
N ALA A 177 0.40 11.25 5.60
CA ALA A 177 0.24 10.13 4.66
C ALA A 177 0.83 8.79 5.15
N LEU A 178 1.89 8.81 5.97
CA LEU A 178 2.50 7.60 6.54
C LEU A 178 1.82 7.11 7.83
N GLU A 179 0.87 7.87 8.40
CA GLU A 179 0.19 7.53 9.66
C GLU A 179 -0.93 6.50 9.46
N VAL A 180 -0.62 5.36 8.82
CA VAL A 180 -1.61 4.29 8.53
C VAL A 180 -2.29 3.79 9.81
N TRP A 181 -1.61 3.90 10.96
CA TRP A 181 -2.13 3.55 12.30
C TRP A 181 -3.35 4.37 12.72
N ARG A 182 -3.59 5.55 12.15
CA ARG A 182 -4.79 6.36 12.42
C ARG A 182 -6.05 5.81 11.75
N ARG A 183 -5.90 4.83 10.86
CA ARG A 183 -7.00 4.07 10.25
C ARG A 183 -7.39 2.85 11.09
N LEU A 184 -6.60 2.48 12.09
CA LEU A 184 -6.95 1.39 12.98
C LEU A 184 -7.98 1.89 14.00
N PRO A 185 -9.07 1.14 14.25
CA PRO A 185 -9.94 1.44 15.37
C PRO A 185 -9.13 1.41 16.67
N GLU A 186 -9.45 2.31 17.59
CA GLU A 186 -8.83 2.35 18.90
C GLU A 186 -9.09 1.01 19.59
N TRP A 187 -8.03 0.28 19.89
CA TRP A 187 -8.12 -1.03 20.54
C TRP A 187 -7.71 -0.84 22.01
N SER A 188 -8.56 -1.30 22.93
CA SER A 188 -8.29 -1.32 24.36
C SER A 188 -8.13 -2.76 24.81
N GLU A 189 -7.05 -3.07 25.53
CA GLU A 189 -6.86 -4.37 26.19
C GLU A 189 -7.87 -4.60 27.33
N PHE A 190 -8.47 -3.53 27.84
CA PHE A 190 -9.41 -3.56 28.95
C PHE A 190 -10.83 -3.25 28.49
N ALA A 191 -11.80 -3.86 29.18
CA ALA A 191 -13.20 -3.45 29.05
C ALA A 191 -13.32 -1.95 29.37
N PRO A 192 -14.20 -1.20 28.71
CA PRO A 192 -14.48 0.18 29.06
C PRO A 192 -14.80 0.28 30.54
N GLU A 193 -14.27 1.30 31.23
CA GLU A 193 -14.66 1.56 32.61
C GLU A 193 -16.18 1.71 32.67
N GLY A 194 -16.82 1.01 33.61
CA GLY A 194 -18.24 1.16 33.85
C GLY A 194 -18.57 2.60 34.26
N GLN A 195 -19.81 3.04 34.08
CA GLN A 195 -20.24 4.33 34.61
C GLN A 195 -19.94 4.38 36.12
N PRO A 196 -19.42 5.51 36.64
CA PRO A 196 -19.23 5.69 38.08
C PRO A 196 -20.53 5.35 38.82
N GLY A 197 -20.41 4.61 39.92
CA GLY A 197 -21.57 4.22 40.71
C GLY A 197 -22.27 5.45 41.30
N ASN A 198 -23.59 5.52 41.19
CA ASN A 198 -24.41 6.58 41.79
C ASN A 198 -24.76 6.26 43.26
N ILE A 199 -23.84 5.65 44.00
CA ILE A 199 -24.09 5.26 45.39
C ILE A 199 -24.13 6.54 46.24
N PRO A 200 -25.27 6.88 46.85
CA PRO A 200 -25.37 8.07 47.67
C PRO A 200 -24.50 7.90 48.91
N VAL A 201 -23.72 8.92 49.25
CA VAL A 201 -23.00 8.98 50.53
C VAL A 201 -23.97 9.50 51.58
N THR A 202 -24.18 8.72 52.63
CA THR A 202 -25.05 9.13 53.74
C THR A 202 -24.35 10.19 54.60
N SER A 203 -25.12 10.99 55.34
CA SER A 203 -24.55 12.01 56.24
C SER A 203 -23.63 11.41 57.30
N ASP A 204 -23.90 10.18 57.74
CA ASP A 204 -23.10 9.50 58.76
C ASP A 204 -21.77 9.01 58.19
N GLU A 205 -21.77 8.44 56.98
CA GLU A 205 -20.53 8.08 56.26
C GLU A 205 -19.66 9.30 55.94
N ALA A 206 -20.29 10.42 55.55
CA ALA A 206 -19.59 11.68 55.31
C ALA A 206 -18.92 12.20 56.59
N ARG A 207 -19.61 12.19 57.74
CA ARG A 207 -19.04 12.61 59.03
C ARG A 207 -17.93 11.67 59.49
N ALA A 208 -18.10 10.37 59.34
CA ALA A 208 -17.07 9.40 59.71
C ALA A 208 -15.78 9.60 58.89
N ARG A 209 -15.91 9.80 57.58
CA ARG A 209 -14.76 10.09 56.70
C ARG A 209 -14.13 11.45 57.00
N LEU A 210 -14.95 12.45 57.34
CA LEU A 210 -14.47 13.77 57.74
C LEU A 210 -13.66 13.69 59.05
N ALA A 211 -14.14 12.97 60.06
CA ALA A 211 -13.41 12.78 61.32
C ALA A 211 -12.02 12.16 61.08
N ASP A 212 -11.94 11.14 60.22
CA ASP A 212 -10.68 10.52 59.81
C ASP A 212 -9.73 11.46 59.05
N LEU A 213 -10.29 12.37 58.22
CA LEU A 213 -9.49 13.34 57.45
C LEU A 213 -9.01 14.54 58.27
N VAL A 214 -9.80 15.00 59.24
CA VAL A 214 -9.46 16.20 60.04
C VAL A 214 -8.55 15.83 61.24
N GLY A 215 -8.59 14.57 61.70
CA GLY A 215 -7.72 14.07 62.78
C GLY A 215 -8.08 14.62 64.17
N ASP A 216 -7.36 14.15 65.20
CA ASP A 216 -7.72 14.39 66.61
C ASP A 216 -7.48 15.83 67.10
N ASP A 217 -6.77 16.66 66.33
CA ASP A 217 -6.52 18.09 66.62
C ASP A 217 -7.61 19.02 66.06
N ALA A 218 -8.71 18.45 65.53
CA ALA A 218 -9.86 19.19 65.02
C ALA A 218 -10.64 19.89 66.14
N GLU A 219 -10.92 21.19 66.00
CA GLU A 219 -11.78 21.93 66.92
C GLU A 219 -13.27 21.63 66.62
N ASP A 220 -13.97 20.98 67.55
CA ASP A 220 -15.41 20.69 67.42
C ASP A 220 -16.24 21.98 67.48
N ARG A 221 -16.97 22.29 66.40
CA ARG A 221 -17.86 23.45 66.32
C ARG A 221 -19.33 23.00 66.24
N PRO A 222 -20.05 22.90 67.38
CA PRO A 222 -21.37 22.26 67.47
C PRO A 222 -22.54 23.08 66.89
N GLN A 223 -22.27 24.10 66.07
CA GLN A 223 -23.30 24.98 65.49
C GLN A 223 -23.00 25.28 64.02
N GLN A 224 -23.26 24.30 63.15
CA GLN A 224 -23.70 24.48 61.75
C GLN A 224 -24.60 23.32 61.34
#